data_AF-A0A3S5BVK8-F1
#
_entry.id   AF-A0A3S5BVK8-F1
#
_cell.length_a   1.000
_cell.length_b   1.000
_cell.length_c   1.000
_cell.angle_alpha   90.00
_cell.angle_beta   90.00
_cell.angle_gamma   90.00
#
_symmetry.space_group_name_H-M   'P 1'
#
loop_
_entity.id
_entity.type
_entity.pdbx_description
1 polymer ?
#
loop_
_entity_poly.entity_id
_entity_poly.type
_entity_poly.pdbx_seq_one_letter_code
_entity_poly.pdbx_strand_id
1 'polypeptide(L)'
;MPTNKLLEEKGLVSYKAMKTGTTICGVIFDGGVVLAADKRATEGNIIAEKACNKIYYLSDNMFCCGAGTAADTFMTSRLISSQIELHRLNSGRLPRVSFQYY
;
A
#
# COMPACT_ATOMS: atom_id res chain seq x y z
N MET A 1 -9.25 -10.66 -0.84
CA MET A 1 -9.45 -10.60 0.63
C MET A 1 -10.74 -11.32 0.96
N PRO A 2 -10.78 -12.23 1.95
CA PRO A 2 -12.07 -12.75 2.41
C PRO A 2 -12.92 -11.58 2.87
N THR A 3 -14.12 -11.45 2.29
CA THR A 3 -15.06 -10.38 2.57
C THR A 3 -15.38 -10.39 4.07
N ASN A 4 -15.43 -9.24 4.74
CA ASN A 4 -15.69 -9.16 6.20
C ASN A 4 -16.90 -10.00 6.65
N LYS A 5 -17.88 -10.15 5.75
CA LYS A 5 -19.05 -11.02 5.90
C LYS A 5 -18.72 -12.50 6.20
N LEU A 6 -17.71 -13.07 5.53
CA LEU A 6 -17.24 -14.45 5.76
C LEU A 6 -16.56 -14.63 7.12
N LEU A 7 -16.01 -13.56 7.70
CA LEU A 7 -15.39 -13.59 9.04
C LEU A 7 -16.46 -13.51 10.13
N GLU A 8 -17.47 -12.66 9.91
CA GLU A 8 -18.64 -12.55 10.78
C GLU A 8 -19.44 -13.88 10.83
N GLU A 9 -19.64 -14.53 9.69
CA GLU A 9 -20.29 -15.85 9.59
C GLU A 9 -19.54 -16.97 10.35
N LYS A 10 -18.23 -16.83 10.52
CA LYS A 10 -17.38 -17.77 11.28
C LYS A 10 -17.27 -17.42 12.77
N GLY A 11 -18.02 -16.43 13.26
CA GLY A 11 -17.98 -15.98 14.66
C GLY A 11 -16.68 -15.29 15.04
N LEU A 12 -15.86 -14.89 14.06
CA LEU A 12 -14.62 -14.17 14.29
C LEU A 12 -14.93 -12.66 14.33
N VAL A 13 -14.30 -11.96 15.27
CA VAL A 13 -14.50 -10.52 15.48
C VAL A 13 -14.19 -9.76 14.18
N SER A 14 -15.17 -9.00 13.66
CA SER A 14 -14.97 -8.19 12.46
C SER A 14 -13.80 -7.21 12.71
N TYR A 15 -12.85 -7.15 11.77
CA TYR A 15 -11.74 -6.22 11.86
C TYR A 15 -12.27 -4.78 11.73
N LYS A 16 -12.22 -4.01 12.82
CA LYS A 16 -12.56 -2.58 12.79
C LYS A 16 -11.45 -1.85 12.05
N ALA A 17 -11.78 -1.32 10.88
CA ALA A 17 -10.84 -0.56 10.06
C ALA A 17 -10.21 0.60 10.88
N MET A 18 -8.87 0.62 10.94
CA MET A 18 -8.12 1.67 11.61
C MET A 18 -8.22 2.95 10.78
N LYS A 19 -8.87 3.99 11.32
CA LYS A 19 -8.87 5.33 10.71
C LYS A 19 -7.58 6.04 11.07
N THR A 20 -6.63 6.08 10.15
CA THR A 20 -5.30 6.68 10.37
C THR A 20 -5.19 8.12 9.86
N GLY A 21 -6.28 8.69 9.34
CA GLY A 21 -6.30 10.05 8.78
C GLY A 21 -5.56 10.20 7.45
N THR A 22 -4.92 9.13 6.96
CA THR A 22 -4.23 9.04 5.67
C THR A 22 -5.25 8.94 4.53
N THR A 23 -5.05 9.75 3.49
CA THR A 23 -5.80 9.68 2.24
C THR A 23 -4.85 9.43 1.09
N ILE A 24 -5.11 8.36 0.34
CA ILE A 24 -4.38 7.97 -0.87
C ILE A 24 -5.36 7.85 -2.03
N CYS A 25 -4.96 8.23 -3.23
CA CYS A 25 -5.75 8.05 -4.44
C CYS A 25 -4.86 7.65 -5.63
N GLY A 26 -5.44 6.89 -6.54
CA GLY A 26 -4.81 6.49 -7.79
C GLY A 26 -5.77 6.73 -8.95
N VAL A 27 -5.26 7.23 -10.07
CA VAL A 27 -6.03 7.44 -11.30
C VAL A 27 -5.28 6.79 -12.46
N ILE A 28 -5.99 6.01 -13.27
CA ILE A 28 -5.48 5.42 -14.50
C ILE A 28 -5.83 6.36 -15.65
N PHE A 29 -4.89 6.60 -16.55
CA PHE A 29 -5.09 7.39 -17.77
C PHE A 29 -4.40 6.71 -18.95
N ASP A 30 -4.66 7.19 -20.17
CA ASP A 30 -3.99 6.64 -21.35
C ASP A 30 -2.47 6.91 -21.30
N GLY A 31 -1.69 5.84 -21.25
CA GLY A 31 -0.24 5.91 -21.10
C GLY A 31 0.30 5.79 -19.67
N GLY A 32 -0.54 5.63 -18.64
CA GLY A 32 -0.02 5.35 -17.29
C GLY A 32 -0.99 5.51 -16.12
N VAL A 33 -0.40 5.79 -14.95
CA VAL A 33 -1.13 5.98 -13.69
C VAL A 33 -0.56 7.17 -12.91
N VAL A 34 -1.42 7.86 -12.15
CA VAL A 34 -1.03 8.86 -11.16
C VAL A 34 -1.34 8.32 -9.78
N LEU A 35 -0.38 8.39 -8.86
CA LEU A 35 -0.56 8.10 -7.44
C LEU A 35 -0.38 9.39 -6.64
N ALA A 36 -1.29 9.64 -5.70
CA ALA A 36 -1.18 10.77 -4.78
C ALA A 36 -1.52 10.34 -3.35
N ALA A 37 -0.85 10.97 -2.40
CA ALA A 37 -1.04 10.74 -0.99
C ALA A 37 -0.93 12.07 -0.23
N ASP A 38 -1.70 12.22 0.85
CA ASP A 38 -1.54 13.33 1.77
C ASP A 38 -0.21 13.19 2.56
N LYS A 39 0.32 14.29 3.11
CA LYS A 39 1.64 14.31 3.78
C LYS A 39 1.59 14.31 5.31
N ARG A 40 0.40 14.43 5.90
CA ARG A 40 0.25 14.51 7.35
C ARG A 40 0.27 13.10 7.96
N ALA A 41 1.08 12.90 8.99
CA ALA A 41 1.05 11.73 9.85
C ALA A 41 0.72 12.14 11.28
N THR A 42 -0.13 11.36 11.96
CA THR A 42 -0.60 11.66 13.31
C THR A 42 -0.33 10.47 14.24
N GLU A 43 0.08 10.76 15.47
CA GLU A 43 0.12 9.81 16.58
C GLU A 43 -1.00 10.18 17.55
N GLY A 44 -2.12 9.46 17.46
CA GLY A 44 -3.36 9.86 18.12
C GLY A 44 -3.86 11.20 17.58
N ASN A 45 -3.97 12.20 18.46
CA ASN A 45 -4.47 13.54 18.12
C ASN A 45 -3.35 14.55 17.79
N ILE A 46 -2.08 14.12 17.78
CA ILE A 46 -0.92 14.99 17.55
C ILE A 46 -0.40 14.77 16.13
N ILE A 47 -0.08 15.85 15.42
CA ILE A 47 0.64 15.76 14.14
C ILE A 47 2.11 15.43 14.44
N ALA A 48 2.48 14.16 14.24
CA ALA A 48 3.84 13.68 14.44
C ALA A 48 4.76 14.15 13.31
N GLU A 49 4.26 14.16 12.07
CA GLU A 49 5.03 14.59 10.91
C GLU A 49 4.14 15.31 9.89
N LYS A 50 4.61 16.45 9.38
CA LYS A 50 3.89 17.26 8.38
C LYS A 50 4.23 16.88 6.92
N ALA A 51 5.35 16.21 6.72
CA ALA A 51 5.93 15.92 5.41
C ALA A 51 6.22 14.42 5.21
N CYS A 52 5.41 13.55 5.81
CA CYS A 52 5.56 12.11 5.74
C CYS A 52 5.37 11.61 4.30
N ASN A 53 6.28 10.76 3.83
CA ASN A 53 6.14 10.09 2.54
C ASN A 53 5.36 8.77 2.68
N LYS A 54 4.29 8.65 1.90
CA LYS A 54 3.40 7.48 1.88
C LYS A 54 3.41 6.75 0.54
N ILE A 55 4.18 7.25 -0.43
CA ILE A 55 4.39 6.63 -1.74
C ILE A 55 5.75 5.94 -1.69
N TYR A 56 5.75 4.61 -1.80
CA TYR A 56 6.93 3.78 -1.69
C TYR A 56 7.32 3.23 -3.06
N TYR A 57 8.62 3.26 -3.33
CA TYR A 57 9.21 2.65 -4.51
C TYR A 57 9.21 1.12 -4.40
N LEU A 58 8.85 0.43 -5.49
CA LEU A 58 8.95 -1.02 -5.59
C LEU A 58 9.94 -1.45 -6.70
N SER A 59 9.78 -0.90 -7.89
CA SER A 59 10.67 -1.06 -9.06
C SER A 59 10.53 0.14 -10.01
N ASP A 60 11.37 0.23 -11.04
CA ASP A 60 11.36 1.35 -12.00
C ASP A 60 9.98 1.63 -12.63
N ASN A 61 9.14 0.59 -12.73
CA ASN A 61 7.80 0.64 -13.30
C ASN A 61 6.67 0.45 -12.28
N MET A 62 6.96 0.42 -10.97
CA MET A 62 5.98 0.11 -9.92
C MET A 62 6.20 0.91 -8.64
N PHE A 63 5.12 1.50 -8.14
CA PHE A 63 5.05 2.17 -6.84
C PHE A 63 3.82 1.69 -6.08
N CYS A 64 3.84 1.79 -4.75
CA CYS A 64 2.66 1.54 -3.92
C CYS A 64 2.43 2.68 -2.93
N CYS A 65 1.21 2.79 -2.42
CA CYS A 65 0.87 3.71 -1.35
C CYS A 65 0.40 2.94 -0.11
N GLY A 66 0.83 3.36 1.07
CA GLY A 66 0.45 2.73 2.34
C GLY A 66 -0.55 3.56 3.13
N ALA A 67 -1.56 2.89 3.71
CA ALA A 67 -2.43 3.45 4.73
C ALA A 67 -2.64 2.41 5.84
N GLY A 68 -2.72 2.86 7.09
CA GLY A 68 -2.73 1.98 8.26
C GLY A 68 -1.58 2.31 9.20
N THR A 69 -1.12 1.33 9.97
CA THR A 69 0.06 1.47 10.84
C THR A 69 1.28 1.81 10.00
N ALA A 70 1.93 2.94 10.29
CA ALA A 70 3.07 3.43 9.50
C ALA A 70 4.25 2.45 9.46
N ALA A 71 4.54 1.79 10.59
CA ALA A 71 5.62 0.80 10.67
C ALA A 71 5.36 -0.40 9.76
N ASP A 72 4.13 -0.92 9.76
CA ASP A 72 3.75 -2.06 8.93
C ASP A 72 3.84 -1.69 7.45
N THR A 73 3.29 -0.54 7.04
CA THR A 73 3.32 -0.12 5.63
C THR A 73 4.74 0.08 5.13
N PHE A 74 5.63 0.66 5.95
CA PHE A 74 7.03 0.85 5.59
C PHE A 74 7.77 -0.48 5.46
N MET A 75 7.66 -1.36 6.46
CA MET A 75 8.40 -2.62 6.49
C MET A 75 7.90 -3.59 5.41
N THR A 76 6.58 -3.69 5.23
CA THR A 76 5.99 -4.50 4.16
C THR A 76 6.42 -4.01 2.78
N SER A 77 6.38 -2.71 2.52
CA SER A 77 6.80 -2.16 1.23
C SER A 77 8.29 -2.43 0.95
N ARG A 78 9.16 -2.29 1.96
CA ARG A 78 10.58 -2.60 1.83
C ARG A 78 10.84 -4.09 1.57
N LEU A 79 10.13 -4.96 2.27
CA LEU A 79 10.21 -6.41 2.04
C LEU A 79 9.80 -6.76 0.62
N ILE A 80 8.66 -6.24 0.15
CA ILE A 80 8.14 -6.48 -1.19
C ILE A 80 9.11 -5.95 -2.25
N SER A 81 9.63 -4.73 -2.10
CA SER A 81 10.61 -4.16 -3.04
C SER A 81 11.86 -5.04 -3.16
N SER A 82 12.38 -5.55 -2.03
CA SER A 82 13.51 -6.49 -2.04
C SER A 82 13.20 -7.79 -2.78
N GLN A 83 12.02 -8.38 -2.54
CA GLN A 83 11.61 -9.60 -3.24
C GLN A 83 11.37 -9.38 -4.73
N ILE A 84 10.83 -8.23 -5.11
CA ILE A 84 10.64 -7.84 -6.51
C ILE A 84 12.00 -7.71 -7.21
N GLU A 85 12.99 -7.11 -6.55
CA GLU A 85 14.33 -6.97 -7.10
C GLU A 85 15.02 -8.33 -7.27
N LEU A 86 14.93 -9.22 -6.28
CA LEU A 86 15.41 -10.59 -6.40
C LEU A 86 14.72 -11.33 -7.56
N HIS A 87 13.41 -11.16 -7.73
CA HIS A 87 12.67 -11.74 -8.85
C HIS A 87 13.14 -11.18 -10.20
N ARG A 88 13.41 -9.88 -10.30
CA ARG A 88 13.93 -9.23 -11.51
C ARG A 88 15.30 -9.79 -11.88
N LEU A 89 16.21 -9.91 -10.90
CA LEU A 89 17.55 -10.47 -11.09
C LEU A 89 17.51 -11.94 -11.52
N ASN A 90 16.63 -12.75 -10.90
CA ASN A 90 16.51 -14.17 -11.21
C ASN A 90 15.83 -14.42 -12.57
N SER A 91 14.82 -13.62 -12.93
CA SER A 91 14.05 -13.83 -14.16
C SER A 91 14.62 -13.10 -15.39
N GLY A 92 15.48 -12.10 -15.18
CA GLY A 92 15.97 -11.19 -16.22
C GLY A 92 14.87 -10.34 -16.88
N ARG A 93 13.67 -10.27 -16.26
CA ARG A 93 12.49 -9.59 -16.81
C ARG A 93 12.04 -8.47 -15.89
N LEU A 94 11.46 -7.43 -16.47
CA LEU A 94 10.81 -6.37 -15.70
C LEU A 94 9.64 -6.95 -14.88
N PRO A 95 9.53 -6.63 -13.58
CA PRO A 95 8.41 -7.02 -12.74
C PRO A 95 7.07 -6.56 -13.32
N ARG A 96 6.02 -7.38 -13.13
CA ARG A 96 4.68 -7.11 -13.66
C ARG A 96 3.67 -6.90 -12.54
N VAL A 97 2.84 -5.88 -12.70
CA VAL A 97 1.61 -5.72 -11.91
C VAL A 97 0.56 -6.67 -12.46
N SER A 98 -0.06 -7.49 -11.62
CA SER A 98 -1.21 -8.30 -12.03
C SER A 98 -2.45 -7.41 -12.12
N PHE A 99 -3.09 -7.36 -13.30
CA PHE A 99 -4.40 -6.76 -13.44
C PHE A 99 -5.47 -7.77 -13.03
N GLN A 100 -6.06 -7.57 -11.85
CA GLN A 100 -7.25 -8.31 -11.44
C GLN A 100 -8.43 -7.33 -11.51
N TYR A 101 -9.22 -7.41 -12.59
CA TYR A 101 -10.58 -6.87 -12.56
C TYR A 101 -11.41 -7.73 -11.59
N TYR A 102 -12.22 -7.09 -10.75
CA TYR A 102 -13.24 -7.78 -9.97
C TYR A 102 -14.33 -8.34 -10.86
#